data_AF-A0AAN7L9L7-F1
#
_entry.id   AF-A0AAN7L9L7-F1
#
_cell.length_a   1.000
_cell.length_b   1.000
_cell.length_c   1.000
_cell.angle_alpha   90.00
_cell.angle_beta   90.00
_cell.angle_gamma   90.00
#
_symmetry.space_group_name_H-M   'P 1'
#
loop_
_entity.id
_entity.type
_entity.pdbx_description
1 polymer ?
#
loop_
_entity_poly.entity_id
_entity_poly.type
_entity_poly.pdbx_seq_one_letter_code
_entity_poly.pdbx_strand_id
1 'polypeptide(L)'
;MDAFNLWLVMFLFASTVLMTALEANIAVFDEVTKRDYTPESVWKSWNWRSDGDLLLNGAFFVQSGSPYTRMNKKDVIKAKPGSFVPRLTRFSGAVDCVRNKPC
;
A
#
# COMPACT_ATOMS: atom_id res chain seq x y z
N MET A 1 -47.09 -0.54 27.64
CA MET A 1 -45.90 -0.06 26.89
C MET A 1 -44.86 0.14 27.95
N ASP A 2 -43.82 -0.68 28.09
CA ASP A 2 -42.61 -0.37 28.87
C ASP A 2 -41.63 -1.56 28.95
N ALA A 3 -40.34 -1.23 28.98
CA ALA A 3 -39.14 -2.04 29.21
C ALA A 3 -38.79 -3.20 28.24
N PHE A 4 -39.73 -4.06 27.81
CA PHE A 4 -39.36 -5.22 26.98
C PHE A 4 -38.99 -4.87 25.52
N ASN A 5 -39.55 -3.78 24.99
CA ASN A 5 -39.22 -3.29 23.65
C ASN A 5 -37.93 -2.47 23.58
N LEU A 6 -37.38 -2.02 24.70
CA LEU A 6 -36.09 -1.29 24.72
C LEU A 6 -34.90 -2.25 24.58
N TRP A 7 -35.00 -3.46 25.12
CA TRP A 7 -33.92 -4.45 25.02
C TRP A 7 -33.78 -5.00 23.60
N LEU A 8 -34.89 -5.20 22.89
CA LEU A 8 -34.89 -5.59 21.49
C LEU A 8 -34.28 -4.49 20.59
N VAL A 9 -34.57 -3.22 20.90
CA VAL A 9 -33.99 -2.07 20.19
C VAL A 9 -32.47 -2.00 20.43
N MET A 10 -31.97 -2.27 21.65
CA MET A 10 -30.53 -2.32 21.91
C MET A 10 -29.81 -3.46 21.19
N PHE A 11 -30.44 -4.62 21.01
CA PHE A 11 -29.87 -5.72 20.22
C PHE A 11 -29.82 -5.41 18.72
N LEU A 12 -30.82 -4.69 18.20
CA LEU A 12 -30.78 -4.18 16.83
C LEU A 12 -29.67 -3.13 16.64
N PHE A 13 -29.35 -2.33 17.66
CA PHE A 13 -28.21 -1.40 17.63
C PHE A 13 -26.83 -2.07 17.73
N ALA A 14 -26.70 -3.19 18.44
CA ALA A 14 -25.46 -3.97 18.46
C ALA A 14 -25.17 -4.62 17.10
N SER A 15 -26.20 -4.95 16.31
CA SER A 15 -26.04 -5.42 14.94
C SER A 15 -25.55 -4.31 13.99
N THR A 16 -25.94 -3.05 14.20
CA THR A 16 -25.41 -1.91 13.42
C THR A 16 -23.93 -1.65 13.69
N VAL A 17 -23.44 -1.94 14.91
CA VAL A 17 -22.00 -1.88 15.23
C VAL A 17 -21.23 -3.06 14.61
N LEU A 18 -21.88 -4.23 14.43
CA LEU A 18 -21.29 -5.33 13.66
C LEU A 18 -21.24 -5.02 12.14
N MET A 19 -22.11 -4.14 11.64
CA MET A 19 -22.12 -3.72 10.24
C MET A 19 -20.89 -2.86 9.86
N THR A 20 -20.26 -2.16 10.81
CA THR A 20 -19.00 -1.43 10.53
C THR A 20 -17.78 -2.35 10.39
N ALA A 21 -17.94 -3.66 10.57
CA ALA A 21 -16.91 -4.65 10.29
C ALA A 21 -17.18 -5.46 9.00
N LEU A 22 -18.14 -5.03 8.18
CA LEU A 22 -18.51 -5.73 6.94
C LEU A 22 -18.57 -4.80 5.71
N GLU A 23 -17.73 -3.77 5.60
CA GLU A 23 -17.59 -3.02 4.33
C GLU A 23 -16.14 -2.63 4.04
N ALA A 24 -15.29 -3.64 3.85
CA ALA A 24 -14.12 -3.50 2.99
C ALA A 24 -14.14 -4.57 1.89
N ASN A 25 -15.30 -4.72 1.25
CA ASN A 25 -15.40 -5.35 -0.06
C ASN A 25 -15.86 -4.33 -1.11
N ILE A 26 -15.40 -3.09 -0.93
CA ILE A 26 -15.46 -2.07 -1.96
C ILE A 26 -14.29 -2.39 -2.89
N ALA A 27 -14.49 -2.32 -4.20
CA ALA A 27 -13.36 -2.28 -5.13
C ALA A 27 -12.57 -1.00 -4.81
N VAL A 28 -11.64 -1.09 -3.86
CA VAL A 28 -10.78 -0.01 -3.47
C VAL A 28 -9.78 0.13 -4.60
N PHE A 29 -9.85 1.26 -5.31
CA PHE A 29 -8.68 1.72 -6.04
C PHE A 29 -7.62 2.00 -4.98
N ASP A 30 -6.75 1.03 -4.76
CA ASP A 30 -5.79 1.05 -3.67
C ASP A 30 -4.75 2.15 -3.93
N GLU A 31 -4.77 3.18 -3.09
CA GLU A 31 -3.63 4.09 -3.00
C GLU A 31 -2.43 3.28 -2.50
N VAL A 32 -1.37 3.20 -3.32
CA VAL A 32 -0.14 2.46 -2.97
C VAL A 32 0.56 3.08 -1.76
N THR A 33 0.36 4.38 -1.55
CA THR A 33 0.96 5.15 -0.47
C THR A 33 0.08 5.18 0.77
N LYS A 34 0.66 4.84 1.93
CA LYS A 34 0.03 4.99 3.25
C LYS A 34 0.84 5.96 4.11
N ARG A 35 0.19 6.97 4.69
CA ARG A 35 0.82 7.98 5.56
C ARG A 35 0.21 7.87 6.95
N ASP A 36 0.90 7.16 7.83
CA ASP A 36 0.40 6.89 9.18
C ASP A 36 0.57 8.11 10.10
N TYR A 37 -0.51 8.44 10.82
CA TYR A 37 -0.54 9.41 11.93
C TYR A 37 0.11 10.78 11.65
N THR A 38 0.06 11.26 10.40
CA THR A 38 0.77 12.48 9.99
C THR A 38 -0.16 13.44 9.26
N PRO A 39 -0.23 14.74 9.64
CA PRO A 39 -1.03 15.72 8.94
C PRO A 39 -0.47 16.03 7.54
N GLU A 40 -1.35 16.47 6.63
CA GLU A 40 -1.03 16.70 5.22
C GLU A 40 0.08 17.73 4.98
N SER A 41 0.15 18.76 5.83
CA SER A 41 1.20 19.78 5.77
C SER A 41 2.60 19.20 5.95
N VAL A 42 2.74 18.12 6.73
CA VAL A 42 4.03 17.50 7.03
C VAL A 42 4.42 16.55 5.91
N TRP A 43 3.56 15.59 5.55
CA TRP A 43 3.94 14.58 4.56
C TRP A 43 4.09 15.15 3.15
N LYS A 44 3.42 16.26 2.81
CA LYS A 44 3.60 16.93 1.51
C LYS A 44 5.03 17.42 1.26
N SER A 45 5.80 17.66 2.32
CA SER A 45 7.22 18.02 2.24
C SER A 45 8.13 16.82 1.96
N TRP A 46 7.65 15.59 2.14
CA TRP A 46 8.44 14.38 1.90
C TRP A 46 8.55 14.10 0.42
N ASN A 47 9.76 13.74 -0.04
CA ASN A 47 10.02 13.43 -1.43
C ASN A 47 9.61 11.99 -1.76
N TRP A 48 8.34 11.78 -2.08
CA TRP A 48 7.77 10.49 -2.49
C TRP A 48 7.41 10.54 -3.96
N ARG A 49 8.02 9.66 -4.76
CA ARG A 49 7.94 9.69 -6.23
C ARG A 49 7.70 8.29 -6.78
N SER A 50 7.02 8.24 -7.91
CA SER A 50 6.75 7.03 -8.70
C SER A 50 7.03 7.36 -10.17
N ASP A 51 7.91 6.60 -10.82
CA ASP A 51 8.31 6.85 -12.20
C ASP A 51 8.57 5.53 -12.93
N GLY A 52 7.89 5.32 -14.05
CA GLY A 52 7.94 4.07 -14.81
C GLY A 52 7.29 2.86 -14.11
N ASP A 53 6.53 3.09 -13.04
CA ASP A 53 5.82 2.04 -12.30
C ASP A 53 4.58 1.55 -13.07
N LEU A 54 4.33 0.25 -13.01
CA LEU A 54 3.13 -0.37 -13.57
C LEU A 54 2.13 -0.63 -12.45
N LEU A 55 1.08 0.19 -12.41
CA LEU A 55 -0.02 0.05 -11.45
C LEU A 55 -1.21 -0.60 -12.15
N LEU A 56 -1.66 -1.73 -11.61
CA LEU A 56 -2.76 -2.54 -12.16
C LEU A 56 -4.00 -2.41 -11.27
N ASN A 57 -5.16 -2.80 -11.79
CA ASN A 57 -6.44 -2.76 -11.06
C ASN A 57 -6.81 -1.36 -10.54
N GLY A 58 -6.32 -0.32 -11.22
CA GLY A 58 -6.52 1.09 -10.89
C GLY A 58 -5.85 1.56 -9.59
N ALA A 59 -4.85 0.82 -9.11
CA ALA A 59 -3.93 1.35 -8.10
C ALA A 59 -3.30 2.66 -8.59
N PHE A 60 -3.09 3.60 -7.67
CA PHE A 60 -2.48 4.90 -7.98
C PHE A 60 -1.50 5.32 -6.88
N PHE A 61 -0.59 6.24 -7.23
CA PHE A 61 0.45 6.74 -6.33
C PHE A 61 0.31 8.25 -6.16
N VAL A 62 0.19 8.73 -4.92
CA VAL A 62 0.14 10.17 -4.63
C VAL A 62 1.54 10.69 -4.37
N GLN A 63 2.09 11.44 -5.33
CA GLN A 63 3.43 12.02 -5.23
C GLN A 63 3.47 13.27 -4.33
N SER A 64 4.62 13.52 -3.71
CA SER A 64 4.87 14.72 -2.89
C SER A 64 6.33 15.17 -2.96
N GLY A 65 6.60 16.37 -2.44
CA GLY A 65 7.93 16.95 -2.40
C GLY A 65 8.40 17.58 -3.70
N SER A 66 9.71 17.79 -3.82
CA SER A 66 10.33 18.49 -4.94
C SER A 66 10.76 17.53 -6.07
N PRO A 67 10.97 18.05 -7.29
CA PRO A 67 11.47 17.25 -8.42
C PRO A 67 12.87 16.68 -8.15
N TYR A 68 13.13 15.48 -8.67
CA TYR A 68 14.42 14.80 -8.54
C TYR A 68 15.58 15.58 -9.18
N THR A 69 16.70 15.65 -8.48
CA THR A 69 17.99 16.19 -8.96
C THR A 69 18.80 15.08 -9.61
N ARG A 70 19.45 15.36 -10.76
CA ARG A 70 20.24 14.36 -11.51
C ARG A 70 21.33 13.76 -10.63
N MET A 71 21.33 12.44 -10.41
CA MET A 71 22.44 11.74 -9.76
C MET A 71 23.58 11.42 -10.74
N ASN A 72 24.76 11.20 -10.19
CA ASN A 72 25.96 10.85 -10.94
C ASN A 72 25.79 9.48 -11.61
N LYS A 73 26.13 9.39 -12.90
CA LYS A 73 25.92 8.18 -13.72
C LYS A 73 26.67 6.95 -13.20
N LYS A 74 27.76 7.14 -12.44
CA LYS A 74 28.54 6.04 -11.85
C LYS A 74 27.82 5.38 -10.67
N ASP A 75 26.92 6.11 -10.02
CA ASP A 75 26.23 5.67 -8.79
C ASP A 75 24.81 5.16 -9.08
N VAL A 76 24.40 5.08 -10.35
CA VAL A 76 23.06 4.68 -10.75
C VAL A 76 23.03 3.54 -11.75
N ILE A 77 22.17 2.57 -11.48
CA ILE A 77 21.76 1.55 -12.44
C ILE A 77 20.49 2.05 -13.13
N LYS A 78 20.39 1.88 -14.45
CA LYS A 78 19.20 2.28 -15.20
C LYS A 78 18.00 1.43 -14.79
N ALA A 79 16.95 2.09 -14.32
CA ALA A 79 15.67 1.43 -14.03
C ALA A 79 15.07 0.80 -15.29
N LYS A 80 14.43 -0.37 -15.11
CA LYS A 80 13.58 -1.01 -16.12
C LYS A 80 12.13 -0.64 -15.83
N PRO A 81 11.25 -0.62 -16.85
CA PRO A 81 9.83 -0.33 -16.64
C PRO A 81 9.20 -1.39 -15.71
N GLY A 82 8.13 -1.02 -15.01
CA GLY A 82 7.43 -1.90 -14.06
C GLY A 82 6.97 -3.24 -14.65
N SER A 83 6.73 -3.31 -15.95
CA SER A 83 6.39 -4.57 -16.64
C SER A 83 7.49 -5.64 -16.58
N PHE A 84 8.74 -5.27 -16.31
CA PHE A 84 9.86 -6.21 -16.19
C PHE A 84 10.03 -6.81 -14.78
N VAL A 85 9.27 -6.32 -13.78
CA VAL A 85 9.36 -6.78 -12.39
C VAL A 85 9.31 -8.32 -12.29
N PRO A 86 8.36 -9.05 -12.92
CA PRO A 86 8.29 -10.51 -12.80
C PRO A 86 9.57 -11.22 -13.26
N ARG A 87 10.26 -10.67 -14.27
CA ARG A 87 11.50 -11.26 -14.80
C ARG A 87 12.71 -10.91 -13.94
N LEU A 88 12.72 -9.74 -13.30
CA LEU A 88 13.81 -9.29 -12.44
C LEU A 88 13.79 -9.99 -11.09
N THR A 89 12.60 -10.28 -10.55
CA THR A 89 12.44 -10.89 -9.22
C THR A 89 12.28 -12.41 -9.24
N ARG A 90 12.29 -13.07 -10.41
CA ARG A 90 12.08 -14.53 -10.50
C ARG A 90 13.04 -15.41 -9.69
N PHE A 91 14.22 -14.89 -9.34
CA PHE A 91 15.23 -15.57 -8.52
C PHE A 91 15.41 -14.88 -7.16
N SER A 92 14.49 -14.01 -6.75
CA SER A 92 14.51 -13.41 -5.42
C SER A 92 14.09 -14.44 -4.37
N GLY A 93 14.80 -14.49 -3.24
CA GLY A 93 14.54 -15.43 -2.17
C GLY A 93 15.84 -16.02 -1.64
N ALA A 94 15.71 -16.96 -0.71
CA ALA A 94 16.87 -17.74 -0.28
C ALA A 94 17.38 -18.59 -1.45
N VAL A 95 18.69 -18.61 -1.65
CA VAL A 95 19.34 -19.53 -2.57
C VAL A 95 19.41 -20.92 -1.95
N ASP A 96 19.34 -21.97 -2.77
CA ASP A 96 19.52 -23.34 -2.30
C ASP A 96 20.92 -23.52 -1.71
N CYS A 97 20.98 -23.74 -0.40
CA CYS A 97 22.24 -23.97 0.30
C CYS A 97 22.76 -25.38 0.01
N VAL A 98 23.96 -25.46 -0.53
CA VAL A 98 24.68 -26.73 -0.73
C VAL A 98 25.80 -26.82 0.29
N ARG A 99 25.93 -27.98 0.95
CA ARG A 99 27.01 -28.23 1.92
C ARG A 99 28.38 -27.89 1.31
N ASN A 100 29.18 -27.12 2.04
CA ASN A 100 30.50 -26.61 1.62
C ASN A 100 30.50 -25.59 0.46
N LYS A 101 29.37 -24.95 0.15
CA LYS A 101 29.31 -23.80 -0.77
C LYS A 101 28.74 -22.56 -0.06
N PRO A 102 29.18 -21.34 -0.43
CA PRO A 102 28.54 -20.14 0.07
C PRO A 102 27.08 -20.11 -0.37
N CYS A 103 26.20 -19.82 0.61
CA CYS A 103 24.92 -19.20 0.39
C CYS A 103 25.15 -17.67 0.51
#